data_AF-A0A3A6R532-F1
#
_entry.id   AF-A0A3A6R532-F1
#
_cell.length_a   1.000
_cell.length_b   1.000
_cell.length_c   1.000
_cell.angle_alpha   90.00
_cell.angle_beta   90.00
_cell.angle_gamma   90.00
#
_symmetry.space_group_name_H-M   'P 1'
#
loop_
_entity.id
_entity.type
_entity.pdbx_description
1 polymer ?
#
loop_
_entity_poly.entity_id
_entity_poly.type
_entity_poly.pdbx_seq_one_letter_code
_entity_poly.pdbx_strand_id
1 'polypeptide(L)'
;MISRNFQCSATSGDAVLTAEISPCSFMYPGYGLQLTVKIEGSGGNTIVQKKEIAIENATEDDCKALLDTVQIVPCKSCSKPAFDPATCRTNRDGECNECFMDALNAEYEKARQESDEKLKRDDAKNKKQGYTHRVMAWVHPPQGEDYQLVMYMQNATEQEIVKVLKRKKSTVTNDYQIIVL
;
A
#
# COMPACT_ATOMS: atom_id res chain seq x y z
N MET A 1 -15.54 24.75 -18.19
CA MET A 1 -15.39 23.35 -17.74
C MET A 1 -13.92 22.99 -17.92
N ILE A 2 -13.26 22.57 -16.84
CA ILE A 2 -11.84 22.26 -16.85
C ILE A 2 -11.53 20.99 -17.67
N SER A 3 -10.39 20.97 -18.36
CA SER A 3 -9.93 19.77 -19.08
C SER A 3 -9.57 18.66 -18.09
N ARG A 4 -9.93 17.41 -18.40
CA ARG A 4 -9.52 16.24 -17.60
C ARG A 4 -8.00 16.09 -17.50
N ASN A 5 -7.28 16.60 -18.49
CA ASN A 5 -5.82 16.55 -18.57
C ASN A 5 -5.19 17.87 -18.11
N PHE A 6 -5.93 18.73 -17.42
CA PHE A 6 -5.38 19.97 -16.91
C PHE A 6 -4.28 19.68 -15.88
N GLN A 7 -3.18 20.40 -16.03
CA GLN A 7 -2.05 20.37 -15.13
C GLN A 7 -1.70 21.81 -14.75
N CYS A 8 -1.28 22.01 -13.52
CA CYS A 8 -0.77 23.29 -13.05
C CYS A 8 0.48 23.08 -12.20
N SER A 9 1.25 24.15 -12.05
CA SER A 9 2.44 24.17 -11.20
C SER A 9 2.42 25.40 -10.31
N ALA A 10 3.09 25.26 -9.17
CA ALA A 10 3.29 26.33 -8.20
C ALA A 10 4.67 26.20 -7.59
N THR A 11 5.12 27.24 -6.90
CA THR A 11 6.39 27.23 -6.16
C THR A 11 6.07 27.41 -4.68
N SER A 12 6.64 26.55 -3.84
CA SER A 12 6.50 26.59 -2.38
C SER A 12 7.88 26.52 -1.76
N GLY A 13 8.40 27.66 -1.29
CA GLY A 13 9.82 27.81 -0.95
C GLY A 13 10.71 27.61 -2.19
N ASP A 14 11.74 26.76 -2.08
CA ASP A 14 12.64 26.39 -3.19
C ASP A 14 12.13 25.19 -4.00
N ALA A 15 10.95 24.65 -3.68
CA ALA A 15 10.39 23.48 -4.33
C ALA A 15 9.38 23.85 -5.41
N VAL A 16 9.48 23.20 -6.56
CA VAL A 16 8.47 23.26 -7.62
C VAL A 16 7.46 22.16 -7.41
N LEU A 17 6.18 22.53 -7.37
CA LEU A 17 5.06 21.62 -7.26
C LEU A 17 4.41 21.48 -8.63
N THR A 18 4.02 20.26 -8.99
CA THR A 18 3.18 19.97 -10.14
C THR A 18 1.92 19.25 -9.68
N ALA A 19 0.79 19.55 -10.30
CA ALA A 19 -0.49 18.97 -9.94
C ALA A 19 -1.28 18.57 -11.18
N GLU A 20 -1.98 17.45 -11.06
CA GLU A 20 -2.93 16.94 -12.05
C GLU A 20 -4.26 16.62 -11.37
N ILE A 21 -5.37 16.78 -12.10
CA ILE A 21 -6.69 16.42 -11.56
C ILE A 21 -6.73 14.90 -11.35
N SER A 22 -7.13 14.50 -10.14
CA SER A 22 -7.26 13.09 -9.80
C SER A 22 -8.45 12.46 -10.53
N PRO A 23 -8.31 11.25 -11.11
CA PRO A 23 -9.42 10.53 -11.72
C PRO A 23 -10.61 10.33 -10.78
N CYS A 24 -10.36 10.26 -9.47
CA CYS A 24 -11.39 10.11 -8.44
C CYS A 24 -12.44 11.22 -8.46
N SER A 25 -12.09 12.44 -8.87
CA SER A 25 -13.04 13.54 -9.04
C SER A 25 -14.14 13.23 -10.06
N PHE A 26 -13.85 12.41 -11.06
CA PHE A 26 -14.80 12.02 -12.11
C PHE A 26 -15.47 10.67 -11.84
N MET A 27 -14.80 9.78 -11.09
CA MET A 27 -15.28 8.41 -10.85
C MET A 27 -16.34 8.34 -9.75
N TYR A 28 -16.27 9.23 -8.75
CA TYR A 28 -17.10 9.16 -7.56
C TYR A 28 -17.99 10.40 -7.44
N PRO A 29 -19.33 10.26 -7.55
CA PRO A 29 -20.25 11.37 -7.33
C PRO A 29 -20.06 11.98 -5.94
N GLY A 30 -20.03 13.32 -5.86
CA GLY A 30 -19.85 14.05 -4.59
C GLY A 30 -18.42 14.05 -4.03
N TYR A 31 -17.44 13.57 -4.80
CA TYR A 31 -16.03 13.55 -4.37
C TYR A 31 -15.35 14.93 -4.53
N GLY A 32 -15.92 15.82 -5.35
CA GLY A 32 -15.42 17.17 -5.58
C GLY A 32 -14.06 17.24 -6.28
N LEU A 33 -13.46 18.43 -6.29
CA LEU A 33 -12.16 18.70 -6.90
C LEU A 33 -11.04 18.08 -6.07
N GLN A 34 -10.23 17.22 -6.68
CA GLN A 34 -9.09 16.59 -6.06
C GLN A 34 -7.88 16.68 -7.00
N LEU A 35 -6.73 17.03 -6.44
CA LEU A 35 -5.46 17.08 -7.16
C LEU A 35 -4.50 16.04 -6.61
N THR A 36 -3.77 15.39 -7.52
CA THR A 36 -2.55 14.67 -7.20
C THR A 36 -1.38 15.64 -7.36
N VAL A 37 -0.67 15.90 -6.26
CA VAL A 37 0.44 16.88 -6.22
C VAL A 37 1.76 16.16 -6.04
N LYS A 38 2.78 16.58 -6.79
CA LYS A 38 4.15 16.05 -6.79
C LYS A 38 5.13 17.19 -6.55
N ILE A 39 6.19 16.92 -5.79
CA ILE A 39 7.34 17.82 -5.71
C ILE A 39 8.31 17.40 -6.82
N GLU A 40 8.65 18.32 -7.72
CA GLU A 40 9.56 18.08 -8.84
C GLU A 40 10.93 17.61 -8.33
N GLY A 41 11.50 16.61 -9.02
CA GLY A 41 12.76 15.98 -8.60
C GLY A 41 12.63 15.07 -7.36
N SER A 42 11.45 14.96 -6.75
CA SER A 42 11.16 13.98 -5.69
C SER A 42 10.30 12.84 -6.22
N GLY A 43 10.45 11.64 -5.65
CA GLY A 43 9.65 10.46 -6.02
C GLY A 43 8.26 10.38 -5.38
N GLY A 44 7.85 11.36 -4.56
CA GLY A 44 6.62 11.29 -3.78
C GLY A 44 5.48 12.15 -4.33
N ASN A 45 4.25 11.67 -4.16
CA ASN A 45 3.03 12.45 -4.35
C ASN A 45 2.20 12.56 -3.05
N THR A 46 1.28 13.53 -3.03
CA THR A 46 0.21 13.66 -2.04
C THR A 46 -1.11 13.98 -2.75
N ILE A 47 -2.21 13.93 -2.00
CA ILE A 47 -3.54 14.28 -2.48
C ILE A 47 -4.07 15.47 -1.68
N VAL A 48 -4.58 16.48 -2.38
CA VAL A 48 -5.36 17.58 -1.80
C VAL A 48 -6.74 17.64 -2.42
N GLN A 49 -7.75 17.98 -1.62
CA GLN A 49 -9.15 17.87 -2.01
C GLN A 49 -9.96 19.05 -1.50
N LYS A 50 -10.92 19.50 -2.31
CA LYS A 50 -11.96 20.47 -1.96
C LYS A 50 -13.32 19.93 -2.38
N LYS A 51 -14.02 19.30 -1.43
CA LYS A 51 -15.27 18.55 -1.68
C LYS A 51 -16.41 19.45 -2.11
N GLU A 52 -16.38 20.71 -1.70
CA GLU A 52 -17.41 21.71 -1.94
C GLU A 52 -17.44 22.15 -3.41
N ILE A 53 -16.33 21.97 -4.14
CA ILE A 53 -16.24 22.28 -5.56
C ILE A 53 -16.53 21.01 -6.35
N ALA A 54 -17.74 20.90 -6.89
CA ALA A 54 -18.09 19.84 -7.82
C ALA A 54 -17.21 19.94 -9.09
N ILE A 55 -16.73 18.81 -9.60
CA ILE A 55 -15.75 18.79 -10.70
C ILE A 55 -16.32 19.41 -11.99
N GLU A 56 -17.63 19.36 -12.18
CA GLU A 56 -18.32 19.94 -13.34
C GLU A 56 -18.25 21.47 -13.34
N ASN A 57 -18.13 22.07 -12.14
CA ASN A 57 -18.07 23.50 -11.91
C ASN A 57 -16.64 24.01 -11.69
N ALA A 58 -15.67 23.10 -11.51
CA ALA A 58 -14.29 23.46 -11.25
C ALA A 58 -13.66 24.23 -12.42
N THR A 59 -12.86 25.23 -12.06
CA THR A 59 -12.08 26.08 -12.97
C THR A 59 -10.58 25.84 -12.80
N GLU A 60 -9.79 26.34 -13.76
CA GLU A 60 -8.33 26.31 -13.66
C GLU A 60 -7.83 27.07 -12.43
N ASP A 61 -8.52 28.16 -12.07
CA ASP A 61 -8.18 28.98 -10.91
C ASP A 61 -8.52 28.28 -9.60
N ASP A 62 -9.58 27.46 -9.56
CA ASP A 62 -9.84 26.60 -8.40
C ASP A 62 -8.72 25.57 -8.19
N CYS A 63 -8.14 25.05 -9.28
CA CYS A 63 -7.01 24.12 -9.20
C CYS A 63 -5.74 24.82 -8.70
N LYS A 64 -5.44 26.01 -9.21
CA LYS A 64 -4.30 26.80 -8.72
C LYS A 64 -4.48 27.17 -7.25
N ALA A 65 -5.66 27.66 -6.87
CA ALA A 65 -5.97 28.02 -5.49
C ALA A 65 -5.90 26.83 -4.54
N LEU A 66 -6.28 25.63 -4.99
CA LEU A 66 -6.12 24.39 -4.21
C LEU A 66 -4.65 23.94 -4.14
N LEU A 67 -3.86 24.13 -5.20
CA LEU A 67 -2.43 23.86 -5.17
C LEU A 67 -1.69 24.82 -4.23
N ASP A 68 -2.09 26.08 -4.17
CA ASP A 68 -1.49 27.10 -3.31
C ASP A 68 -1.66 26.81 -1.81
N THR A 69 -2.55 25.90 -1.42
CA THR A 69 -2.67 25.46 -0.02
C THR A 69 -1.57 24.48 0.39
N VAL A 70 -0.81 23.94 -0.56
CA VAL A 70 0.23 22.92 -0.30
C VAL A 70 1.49 23.57 0.23
N GLN A 71 1.87 23.20 1.45
CA GLN A 71 3.12 23.64 2.06
C GLN A 71 4.18 22.53 2.03
N ILE A 72 5.43 22.98 1.95
CA ILE A 72 6.62 22.16 1.95
C ILE A 72 7.45 22.50 3.18
N VAL A 73 7.92 21.47 3.87
CA VAL A 73 8.83 21.56 5.01
C VAL A 73 10.14 20.83 4.70
N PRO A 74 11.26 21.18 5.36
CA PRO A 74 12.46 20.37 5.31
C PRO A 74 12.19 18.99 5.90
N CYS A 75 12.62 17.93 5.20
CA CYS A 75 12.53 16.58 5.71
C CYS A 75 13.26 16.47 7.06
N LYS A 76 12.60 15.90 8.07
CA LYS A 76 13.19 15.74 9.41
C LYS A 76 14.45 14.85 9.44
N SER A 77 14.67 14.04 8.40
CA SER A 77 15.74 13.04 8.33
C SER A 77 16.91 13.46 7.42
N CYS A 78 16.64 14.17 6.31
CA CYS A 78 17.68 14.56 5.34
C CYS A 78 17.59 16.01 4.82
N SER A 79 16.66 16.81 5.36
CA SER A 79 16.40 18.22 4.99
C SER A 79 15.96 18.46 3.54
N LYS A 80 15.88 17.45 2.68
CA LYS A 80 15.24 17.56 1.35
C LYS A 80 13.78 18.00 1.47
N PRO A 81 13.19 18.66 0.45
CA PRO A 81 11.77 19.02 0.46
C PRO A 81 10.84 17.85 0.77
N ALA A 82 9.87 18.07 1.67
CA ALA A 82 8.84 17.12 2.06
C ALA A 82 7.47 17.83 2.19
N PHE A 83 6.38 17.09 2.00
CA PHE A 83 5.04 17.65 2.21
C PHE A 83 4.80 17.92 3.68
N ASP A 84 4.28 19.11 3.99
CA ASP A 84 3.91 19.49 5.35
C ASP A 84 2.67 18.70 5.81
N PRO A 85 2.76 17.88 6.86
CA PRO A 85 1.60 17.17 7.40
C PRO A 85 0.49 18.09 7.95
N ALA A 86 0.77 19.38 8.22
CA ALA A 86 -0.23 20.34 8.64
C ALA A 86 -1.17 20.78 7.50
N THR A 87 -0.71 20.71 6.25
CA THR A 87 -1.48 21.15 5.07
C THR A 87 -1.83 20.02 4.11
N CYS A 88 -1.05 18.94 4.15
CA CYS A 88 -1.21 17.78 3.29
C CYS A 88 -1.62 16.56 4.11
N ARG A 89 -2.64 15.84 3.65
CA ARG A 89 -3.00 14.55 4.24
C ARG A 89 -1.97 13.50 3.84
N THR A 90 -0.96 13.29 4.68
CA THR A 90 0.13 12.34 4.46
C THR A 90 0.40 11.51 5.71
N ASN A 91 0.83 10.26 5.53
CA ASN A 91 1.34 9.39 6.60
C ASN A 91 2.87 9.47 6.74
N ARG A 92 3.52 10.36 5.97
CA ARG A 92 4.98 10.50 5.97
C ARG A 92 5.51 11.37 7.11
N ASP A 93 4.65 12.03 7.89
CA ASP A 93 5.04 12.82 9.08
C ASP A 93 6.24 13.77 8.85
N GLY A 94 6.16 14.57 7.78
CA GLY A 94 7.22 15.50 7.39
C GLY A 94 8.48 14.85 6.81
N GLU A 95 8.45 13.56 6.46
CA GLU A 95 9.53 12.91 5.71
C GLU A 95 9.38 13.05 4.19
N CYS A 96 10.51 13.16 3.50
CA CYS A 96 10.53 12.99 2.06
C CYS A 96 10.25 11.52 1.72
N ASN A 97 9.85 11.25 0.48
CA ASN A 97 9.49 9.91 0.05
C ASN A 97 10.63 8.89 0.21
N GLU A 98 11.87 9.32 -0.03
CA GLU A 98 13.04 8.44 0.08
C GLU A 98 13.24 7.96 1.52
N CYS A 99 13.37 8.89 2.49
CA CYS A 99 13.53 8.52 3.90
C CYS A 99 12.35 7.70 4.44
N PHE A 100 11.12 8.06 4.06
CA PHE A 100 9.93 7.31 4.46
C PHE A 100 9.98 5.86 3.94
N MET A 101 10.31 5.68 2.66
CA MET A 101 10.41 4.34 2.06
C MET A 101 11.57 3.53 2.62
N ASP A 102 12.71 4.18 2.92
CA ASP A 102 13.86 3.50 3.54
C ASP A 102 13.50 2.96 4.92
N ALA A 103 12.83 3.76 5.76
CA ALA A 103 12.36 3.33 7.07
C ALA A 103 11.36 2.16 6.95
N LEU A 104 10.37 2.28 6.06
CA LEU A 104 9.36 1.23 5.84
C LEU A 104 10.00 -0.07 5.32
N ASN A 105 10.98 0.04 4.41
CA ASN A 105 11.70 -1.11 3.88
C ASN A 105 12.56 -1.80 4.96
N ALA A 106 13.18 -1.03 5.86
CA ALA A 106 13.94 -1.58 6.97
C ALA A 106 13.04 -2.35 7.95
N GLU A 107 11.85 -1.80 8.27
CA GLU A 107 10.85 -2.49 9.09
C GLU A 107 10.34 -3.77 8.41
N TYR A 108 10.02 -3.69 7.11
CA TYR A 108 9.60 -4.84 6.32
C TYR A 108 10.66 -5.95 6.32
N GLU A 109 11.92 -5.60 6.06
CA GLU A 109 13.01 -6.56 6.01
C GLU A 109 13.22 -7.25 7.36
N LYS A 110 13.16 -6.49 8.46
CA LYS A 110 13.24 -7.05 9.81
C LYS A 110 12.08 -8.02 10.08
N ALA A 111 10.85 -7.62 9.78
CA ALA A 111 9.68 -8.48 9.97
C ALA A 111 9.75 -9.76 9.11
N ARG A 112 10.29 -9.65 7.88
CA ARG A 112 10.54 -10.79 7.00
C ARG A 112 11.54 -11.76 7.61
N GLN A 113 12.68 -11.27 8.10
CA GLN A 113 13.70 -12.10 8.74
C GLN A 113 13.16 -12.78 10.00
N GLU A 114 12.44 -12.07 10.86
CA GLU A 114 11.82 -12.65 12.06
C GLU A 114 10.79 -13.75 11.72
N SER A 115 9.99 -13.53 10.68
CA SER A 115 9.04 -14.52 10.17
C SER A 115 9.75 -15.77 9.62
N ASP A 116 10.80 -15.59 8.82
CA ASP A 116 11.59 -16.69 8.26
C ASP A 116 12.30 -17.50 9.34
N GLU A 117 12.87 -16.85 10.35
CA GLU A 117 13.50 -17.52 11.49
C GLU A 117 12.49 -18.28 12.34
N LYS A 118 11.32 -17.70 12.59
CA LYS A 118 10.22 -18.40 13.27
C LYS A 118 9.80 -19.63 12.47
N LEU A 119 9.64 -19.49 11.16
CA LEU A 119 9.24 -20.58 10.29
C LEU A 119 10.27 -21.71 10.28
N LYS A 120 11.57 -21.40 10.20
CA LYS A 120 12.66 -22.40 10.32
C LYS A 120 12.67 -23.12 11.67
N ARG A 121 12.40 -22.39 12.76
CA ARG A 121 12.30 -22.99 14.11
C ARG A 121 11.11 -23.94 14.20
N ASP A 122 9.97 -23.54 13.66
CA ASP A 122 8.76 -24.37 13.64
C ASP A 122 8.96 -25.61 12.75
N ASP A 123 9.60 -25.48 11.59
CA ASP A 123 9.99 -26.61 10.73
C ASP A 123 10.87 -27.60 11.48
N ALA A 124 11.95 -27.13 12.12
CA ALA A 124 12.87 -27.98 12.88
C ALA A 124 12.18 -28.68 14.06
N LYS A 125 11.26 -27.99 14.74
CA LYS A 125 10.45 -28.56 15.83
C LYS A 125 9.52 -29.66 15.31
N ASN A 126 8.78 -29.40 14.24
CA ASN A 126 7.83 -30.36 13.69
C ASN A 126 8.54 -31.56 13.06
N LYS A 127 9.71 -31.37 12.43
CA LYS A 127 10.56 -32.46 11.95
C LYS A 127 10.95 -33.41 13.08
N LYS A 128 11.35 -32.88 14.24
CA LYS A 128 11.65 -33.69 15.45
C LYS A 128 10.43 -34.44 15.99
N GLN A 129 9.23 -33.95 15.74
CA GLN A 129 7.96 -34.62 16.09
C GLN A 129 7.52 -35.66 15.05
N GLY A 130 8.31 -35.86 13.98
CA GLY A 130 8.07 -36.88 12.97
C GLY A 130 7.25 -36.40 11.77
N TYR A 131 6.94 -35.11 11.65
CA TYR A 131 6.36 -34.57 10.42
C TYR A 131 7.42 -34.52 9.31
N THR A 132 7.01 -34.79 8.07
CA THR A 132 7.94 -34.84 6.93
C THR A 132 7.72 -33.71 5.91
N HIS A 133 6.57 -33.04 5.97
CA HIS A 133 6.21 -31.95 5.05
C HIS A 133 5.54 -30.79 5.80
N ARG A 134 5.81 -29.57 5.35
CA ARG A 134 4.98 -28.38 5.59
C ARG A 134 4.17 -28.08 4.35
N VAL A 135 2.88 -27.87 4.51
CA VAL A 135 1.97 -27.42 3.46
C VAL A 135 1.56 -25.99 3.77
N MET A 136 1.84 -25.08 2.84
CA MET A 136 1.37 -23.70 2.88
C MET A 136 0.24 -23.56 1.88
N ALA A 137 -0.98 -23.36 2.35
CA ALA A 137 -2.16 -23.27 1.49
C ALA A 137 -2.90 -21.95 1.68
N TRP A 138 -3.53 -21.46 0.62
CA TRP A 138 -4.52 -20.40 0.71
C TRP A 138 -5.92 -21.01 0.78
N VAL A 139 -6.70 -20.58 1.76
CA VAL A 139 -8.10 -20.95 1.91
C VAL A 139 -8.95 -19.83 1.34
N HIS A 140 -9.79 -20.18 0.36
CA HIS A 140 -10.70 -19.25 -0.32
C HIS A 140 -12.13 -19.56 0.09
N PRO A 141 -12.62 -19.02 1.22
CA PRO A 141 -13.97 -19.32 1.70
C PRO A 141 -15.02 -18.79 0.71
N PRO A 142 -16.25 -19.35 0.68
CA PRO A 142 -17.32 -18.85 -0.18
C PRO A 142 -17.76 -17.42 0.19
N GLN A 143 -17.47 -16.99 1.42
CA GLN A 143 -17.74 -15.66 1.94
C GLN A 143 -16.58 -15.26 2.88
N GLY A 144 -16.13 -14.02 2.79
CA GLY A 144 -15.05 -13.47 3.61
C GLY A 144 -13.74 -13.31 2.83
N GLU A 145 -12.66 -13.07 3.56
CA GLU A 145 -11.32 -12.88 3.00
C GLU A 145 -10.54 -14.20 2.94
N ASP A 146 -9.69 -14.30 1.92
CA ASP A 146 -8.73 -15.39 1.80
C ASP A 146 -7.73 -15.34 2.95
N TYR A 147 -7.33 -16.51 3.44
CA TYR A 147 -6.34 -16.58 4.51
C TYR A 147 -5.37 -17.74 4.32
N GLN A 148 -4.14 -17.53 4.79
CA GLN A 148 -3.09 -18.53 4.74
C GLN A 148 -3.26 -19.56 5.85
N LEU A 149 -3.13 -20.84 5.50
CA LEU A 149 -3.11 -21.97 6.41
C LEU A 149 -1.78 -22.71 6.28
N VAL A 150 -1.03 -22.79 7.37
CA VAL A 150 0.19 -23.60 7.47
C VAL A 150 -0.13 -24.91 8.19
N MET A 151 0.18 -26.03 7.56
CA MET A 151 -0.07 -27.38 8.09
C MET A 151 1.22 -28.19 8.08
N TYR A 152 1.42 -28.99 9.12
CA TYR A 152 2.51 -29.98 9.18
C TYR A 152 1.90 -31.37 9.02
N MET A 153 2.43 -32.14 8.07
CA MET A 153 1.86 -33.44 7.68
C MET A 153 2.96 -34.50 7.54
N GLN A 154 2.61 -35.74 7.85
CA GLN A 154 3.43 -36.91 7.53
C GLN A 154 3.04 -37.39 6.14
N ASN A 155 4.03 -37.54 5.26
CA ASN A 155 3.88 -38.02 3.89
C ASN A 155 2.73 -37.32 3.15
N ALA A 156 2.77 -35.99 3.10
CA ALA A 156 1.67 -35.17 2.61
C ALA A 156 1.23 -35.60 1.20
N THR A 157 -0.02 -36.05 1.08
CA THR A 157 -0.63 -36.37 -0.20
C THR A 157 -1.60 -35.27 -0.62
N GLU A 158 -1.75 -35.07 -1.92
CA GLU A 158 -2.75 -34.14 -2.48
C GLU A 158 -4.16 -34.44 -1.94
N GLN A 159 -4.55 -35.71 -1.84
CA GLN A 159 -5.86 -36.11 -1.36
C GLN A 159 -6.13 -35.66 0.09
N GLU A 160 -5.14 -35.76 0.97
CA GLU A 160 -5.26 -35.32 2.36
C GLU A 160 -5.29 -33.79 2.46
N ILE A 161 -4.46 -33.09 1.67
CA ILE A 161 -4.45 -31.63 1.62
C ILE A 161 -5.82 -31.12 1.16
N VAL A 162 -6.34 -31.64 0.05
CA VAL A 162 -7.67 -31.31 -0.47
C VAL A 162 -8.76 -31.59 0.56
N LYS A 163 -8.67 -32.70 1.31
CA LYS A 163 -9.61 -33.02 2.39
C LYS A 163 -9.59 -31.96 3.49
N VAL A 164 -8.42 -31.46 3.88
CA VAL A 164 -8.33 -30.37 4.87
C VAL A 164 -8.89 -29.07 4.31
N LEU A 165 -8.57 -28.71 3.07
CA LEU A 165 -9.07 -27.49 2.43
C LEU A 165 -10.60 -27.50 2.28
N LYS A 166 -11.18 -28.64 1.90
CA LYS A 166 -12.64 -28.82 1.88
C LYS A 166 -13.27 -28.67 3.26
N ARG A 167 -12.64 -29.21 4.31
CA ARG A 167 -13.11 -29.03 5.71
C ARG A 167 -13.07 -27.57 6.16
N LYS A 168 -12.11 -26.79 5.64
CA LYS A 168 -12.02 -25.34 5.84
C LYS A 168 -12.96 -24.55 4.93
N LYS A 169 -13.80 -25.24 4.16
CA LYS A 169 -14.76 -24.68 3.19
C LYS A 169 -14.08 -23.87 2.09
N SER A 170 -12.84 -24.22 1.73
CA SER A 170 -12.16 -23.59 0.60
C SER A 170 -12.88 -23.98 -0.69
N THR A 171 -13.14 -22.98 -1.54
CA THR A 171 -13.71 -23.15 -2.89
C THR A 171 -12.62 -23.57 -3.89
N VAL A 172 -11.39 -23.15 -3.67
CA VAL A 172 -10.18 -23.55 -4.41
C VAL A 172 -9.39 -24.56 -3.57
N THR A 173 -8.98 -25.67 -4.17
CA THR A 173 -8.33 -26.78 -3.42
C THR A 173 -6.94 -27.15 -3.94
N ASN A 174 -6.41 -26.36 -4.87
CA ASN A 174 -5.10 -26.52 -5.49
C ASN A 174 -4.16 -25.33 -5.26
N ASP A 175 -4.59 -24.31 -4.49
CA ASP A 175 -3.72 -23.20 -4.10
C ASP A 175 -2.92 -23.55 -2.84
N TYR A 176 -1.88 -24.35 -3.04
CA TYR A 176 -0.96 -24.73 -1.98
C TYR A 176 0.44 -25.06 -2.51
N GLN A 177 1.41 -24.98 -1.61
CA GLN A 177 2.78 -25.43 -1.81
C GLN A 177 3.16 -26.45 -0.75
N ILE A 178 3.83 -27.52 -1.17
CA ILE A 178 4.38 -28.55 -0.29
C ILE A 178 5.89 -28.34 -0.18
N ILE A 179 6.39 -28.21 1.03
CA ILE A 179 7.81 -28.12 1.36
C ILE A 179 8.19 -29.37 2.17
N VAL A 180 9.25 -30.07 1.76
CA VAL A 180 9.83 -31.18 2.53
C VAL A 180 10.69 -30.61 3.66
N LEU A 181 10.55 -31.17 4.88
CA LEU A 181 11.24 -30.72 6.09
C LEU A 181 12.61 -31.35 6.29
#